data_AF-A0A1H3P170-F1
#
_entry.id   AF-A0A1H3P170-F1
#
_cell.length_a   1.000
_cell.length_b   1.000
_cell.length_c   1.000
_cell.angle_alpha   90.00
_cell.angle_beta   90.00
_cell.angle_gamma   90.00
#
_symmetry.space_group_name_H-M   'P 1'
#
loop_
_entity.id
_entity.type
_entity.pdbx_description
1 polymer ?
#
loop_
_entity_poly.entity_id
_entity_poly.type
_entity_poly.pdbx_seq_one_letter_code
_entity_poly.pdbx_strand_id
1 'polypeptide(L)'
;MPKHLNSAMRLQDLLRQAEHFQNNIQVLEAWAKILGVNESNPNKRATQVSERLGWLHRELGVVSVWMQSTNFSESLYSGALTNIECSLSPMLLGASWSQVKQHLRQETLLALAFCTEILPDEETEISSEALSEIKTLLNDFRKSLTEASISTRLCELIGHHIVLIERTTSKCLTPWCFTANFIPVLESL
;
A
#
# COMPACT_ATOMS: atom_id res chain seq x y z
N MET A 1 10.07 -16.47 11.51
CA MET A 1 9.74 -16.21 10.10
C MET A 1 8.24 -15.96 10.06
N PRO A 2 7.78 -14.83 9.50
CA PRO A 2 6.35 -14.62 9.32
C PRO A 2 5.79 -15.74 8.44
N LYS A 3 4.66 -16.30 8.86
CA LYS A 3 4.10 -17.54 8.31
C LYS A 3 3.19 -17.29 7.10
N HIS A 4 2.75 -16.05 6.91
CA HIS A 4 1.78 -15.62 5.90
C HIS A 4 2.20 -14.30 5.26
N LEU A 5 2.22 -14.23 3.93
CA LEU A 5 2.37 -12.98 3.18
C LEU A 5 0.98 -12.36 2.99
N ASN A 6 0.60 -11.42 3.86
CA ASN A 6 -0.72 -10.76 3.80
C ASN A 6 -0.65 -9.25 4.11
N SER A 7 -1.76 -8.55 3.86
CA SER A 7 -1.90 -7.10 4.06
C SER A 7 -1.58 -6.69 5.50
N ALA A 8 -2.00 -7.49 6.49
CA ALA A 8 -1.73 -7.19 7.89
C ALA A 8 -0.22 -7.27 8.20
N MET A 9 0.49 -8.26 7.65
CA MET A 9 1.95 -8.39 7.78
C MET A 9 2.67 -7.17 7.16
N ARG A 10 2.28 -6.76 5.94
CA ARG A 10 2.87 -5.59 5.28
C ARG A 10 2.68 -4.31 6.10
N LEU A 11 1.48 -4.11 6.64
CA LEU A 11 1.21 -2.99 7.55
C LEU A 11 2.02 -3.10 8.84
N GLN A 12 2.12 -4.28 9.43
CA GLN A 12 2.85 -4.50 10.67
C GLN A 12 4.34 -4.17 10.49
N ASP A 13 4.98 -4.67 9.43
CA ASP A 13 6.40 -4.42 9.15
C ASP A 13 6.69 -2.93 8.98
N LEU A 14 5.78 -2.20 8.32
CA LEU A 14 5.89 -0.76 8.14
C LEU A 14 5.67 0.01 9.44
N LEU A 15 4.64 -0.36 10.22
CA LEU A 15 4.31 0.30 11.48
C LEU A 15 5.33 0.02 12.60
N ARG A 16 6.06 -1.10 12.54
CA ARG A 16 7.19 -1.34 13.46
C ARG A 16 8.35 -0.38 13.21
N GLN A 17 8.59 0.01 11.96
CA GLN A 17 9.61 1.03 11.66
C GLN A 17 9.25 2.40 12.27
N ALA A 18 7.94 2.68 12.37
CA ALA A 18 7.41 3.91 12.98
C ALA A 18 7.73 4.04 14.50
N GLU A 19 7.95 2.94 15.21
CA GLU A 19 8.26 2.96 16.66
C GLU A 19 9.59 3.67 16.97
N HIS A 20 10.55 3.60 16.06
CA HIS A 20 11.93 4.07 16.30
C HIS A 20 12.12 5.59 16.16
N PHE A 21 11.11 6.31 15.68
CA PHE A 21 11.21 7.76 15.45
C PHE A 21 11.01 8.56 16.75
N GLN A 22 11.71 9.68 16.88
CA GLN A 22 11.58 10.59 18.02
C GLN A 22 10.22 11.30 18.01
N ASN A 23 9.70 11.69 19.17
CA ASN A 23 8.35 12.28 19.28
C ASN A 23 8.21 13.66 18.62
N ASN A 24 9.31 14.41 18.52
CA ASN A 24 9.32 15.81 18.10
C ASN A 24 9.56 16.02 16.59
N ILE A 25 9.80 14.94 15.84
CA ILE A 25 9.94 15.04 14.38
C ILE A 25 8.57 15.35 13.75
N GLN A 26 8.58 16.09 12.64
CA GLN A 26 7.35 16.33 11.88
C GLN A 26 6.85 15.02 11.27
N VAL A 27 5.53 14.80 11.30
CA VAL A 27 4.91 13.59 10.74
C VAL A 27 5.24 13.39 9.27
N LEU A 28 5.23 14.47 8.48
CA LEU A 28 5.64 14.43 7.07
C LEU A 28 7.05 13.88 6.87
N GLU A 29 8.01 14.28 7.71
CA GLU A 29 9.40 13.83 7.60
C GLU A 29 9.57 12.37 8.02
N ALA A 30 8.91 11.96 9.11
CA ALA A 30 8.92 10.56 9.55
C ALA A 30 8.32 9.64 8.48
N TRP A 31 7.14 9.97 7.95
CA TRP A 31 6.52 9.19 6.90
C TRP A 31 7.30 9.21 5.60
N ALA A 32 7.88 10.35 5.19
CA ALA A 32 8.74 10.39 4.02
C ALA A 32 9.92 9.42 4.14
N LYS A 33 10.53 9.31 5.33
CA LYS A 33 11.63 8.38 5.58
C LYS A 33 11.18 6.92 5.59
N ILE A 34 10.09 6.59 6.30
CA ILE A 34 9.55 5.23 6.37
C ILE A 34 9.13 4.75 4.98
N LEU A 35 8.48 5.63 4.21
CA LEU A 35 7.92 5.28 2.92
C LEU A 35 8.95 5.34 1.80
N GLY A 36 10.12 5.97 1.99
CA GLY A 36 11.12 6.13 0.94
C GLY A 36 10.77 7.24 -0.08
N VAL A 37 10.23 8.36 0.39
CA VAL A 37 9.94 9.54 -0.43
C VAL A 37 11.15 10.49 -0.41
N ASN A 38 11.93 10.45 -1.49
CA ASN A 38 13.13 11.29 -1.68
C ASN A 38 12.84 12.50 -2.58
N GLU A 39 11.86 13.34 -2.22
CA GLU A 39 11.50 14.55 -2.99
C GLU A 39 11.99 15.81 -2.27
N SER A 40 12.71 16.69 -2.97
CA SER A 40 13.27 17.92 -2.38
C SER A 40 12.22 19.01 -2.15
N ASN A 41 11.21 19.11 -3.02
CA ASN A 41 10.15 20.11 -2.92
C ASN A 41 9.13 19.74 -1.83
N PRO A 42 8.85 20.60 -0.85
CA PRO A 42 8.00 20.26 0.30
C PRO A 42 6.55 19.95 -0.10
N ASN A 43 5.99 20.67 -1.08
CA ASN A 43 4.61 20.45 -1.53
C ASN A 43 4.49 19.11 -2.28
N LYS A 44 5.42 18.83 -3.20
CA LYS A 44 5.46 17.55 -3.92
C LYS A 44 5.69 16.37 -2.96
N ARG A 45 6.56 16.54 -1.96
CA ARG A 45 6.79 15.54 -0.91
C ARG A 45 5.51 15.25 -0.14
N ALA A 46 4.79 16.29 0.29
CA ALA A 46 3.52 16.14 1.00
C ALA A 46 2.46 15.42 0.16
N THR A 47 2.36 15.73 -1.12
CA THR A 47 1.47 15.01 -2.06
C THR A 47 1.85 13.52 -2.15
N GLN A 48 3.11 13.20 -2.42
CA GLN A 48 3.57 11.80 -2.55
C GLN A 48 3.40 11.00 -1.26
N VAL A 49 3.67 11.62 -0.09
CA VAL A 49 3.42 10.96 1.21
C VAL A 49 1.93 10.72 1.39
N SER A 50 1.07 11.70 1.10
CA SER A 50 -0.39 11.56 1.23
C SER A 50 -0.94 10.43 0.34
N GLU A 51 -0.46 10.33 -0.89
CA GLU A 51 -0.82 9.25 -1.81
C GLU A 51 -0.45 7.88 -1.26
N ARG A 52 0.78 7.74 -0.74
CA ARG A 52 1.26 6.49 -0.14
C ARG A 52 0.49 6.13 1.13
N LEU A 53 0.15 7.10 1.97
CA LEU A 53 -0.74 6.89 3.13
C LEU A 53 -2.12 6.40 2.68
N GLY A 54 -2.64 6.94 1.58
CA GLY A 54 -3.87 6.45 0.95
C GLY A 54 -3.79 4.98 0.52
N TRP A 55 -2.62 4.49 0.08
CA TRP A 55 -2.43 3.07 -0.20
C TRP A 55 -2.45 2.23 1.08
N LEU A 56 -1.82 2.69 2.16
CA LEU A 56 -1.87 2.01 3.46
C LEU A 56 -3.29 1.94 4.02
N HIS A 57 -4.12 2.97 3.81
CA HIS A 57 -5.55 2.92 4.16
C HIS A 57 -6.30 1.83 3.38
N ARG A 58 -5.98 1.62 2.10
CA ARG A 58 -6.60 0.55 1.31
C ARG A 58 -6.18 -0.83 1.82
N GLU A 59 -4.91 -1.02 2.13
CA GLU A 59 -4.40 -2.25 2.77
C GLU A 59 -5.13 -2.52 4.09
N LEU A 60 -5.32 -1.48 4.92
CA LEU A 60 -6.06 -1.59 6.17
C LEU A 60 -7.53 -1.98 5.93
N GLY A 61 -8.14 -1.45 4.87
CA GLY A 61 -9.48 -1.84 4.42
C GLY A 61 -9.57 -3.33 4.04
N VAL A 62 -8.57 -3.86 3.33
CA VAL A 62 -8.49 -5.29 3.00
C VAL A 62 -8.42 -6.13 4.27
N VAL A 63 -7.55 -5.77 5.23
CA VAL A 63 -7.46 -6.44 6.53
C VAL A 63 -8.82 -6.44 7.24
N SER A 64 -9.52 -5.31 7.26
CA SER A 64 -10.84 -5.21 7.90
C SER A 64 -11.87 -6.15 7.24
N VAL A 65 -11.96 -6.14 5.91
CA VAL A 65 -12.92 -6.99 5.17
C VAL A 65 -12.63 -8.46 5.40
N TRP A 66 -11.35 -8.85 5.40
CA TRP A 66 -10.97 -10.24 5.61
C TRP A 66 -11.17 -10.67 7.06
N MET A 67 -10.86 -9.83 8.04
CA MET A 67 -11.12 -10.16 9.45
C MET A 67 -12.63 -10.34 9.72
N GLN A 68 -13.49 -9.59 9.02
CA GLN A 68 -14.96 -9.76 9.09
C GLN A 68 -15.45 -11.11 8.53
N SER A 69 -14.71 -11.75 7.63
CA SER A 69 -15.05 -13.09 7.11
C SER A 69 -14.55 -14.23 8.01
N THR A 70 -13.78 -13.92 9.05
CA THR A 70 -13.30 -14.92 10.02
C THR A 70 -14.32 -15.17 11.14
N ASN A 71 -14.08 -16.19 11.96
CA ASN A 71 -14.90 -16.51 13.13
C ASN A 71 -14.52 -15.68 14.39
N PHE A 72 -13.63 -14.71 14.28
CA PHE A 72 -13.20 -13.88 15.41
C PHE A 72 -14.15 -12.71 15.64
N SER A 73 -14.38 -12.35 16.92
CA SER A 73 -15.23 -11.21 17.26
C SER A 73 -14.59 -9.90 16.81
N GLU A 74 -15.39 -9.04 16.17
CA GLU A 74 -15.00 -7.69 15.74
C GLU A 74 -14.39 -6.85 16.87
N SER A 75 -14.90 -7.01 18.09
CA SER A 75 -14.41 -6.30 19.28
C SER A 75 -12.92 -6.53 19.59
N LEU A 76 -12.33 -7.61 19.08
CA LEU A 76 -10.92 -7.95 19.31
C LEU A 76 -9.96 -7.13 18.44
N TYR A 77 -10.43 -6.60 17.31
CA TYR A 77 -9.54 -5.94 16.33
C TYR A 77 -10.04 -4.56 15.89
N SER A 78 -11.34 -4.26 15.91
CA SER A 78 -11.88 -3.01 15.35
C SER A 78 -11.26 -1.77 15.96
N GLY A 79 -11.12 -1.72 17.29
CA GLY A 79 -10.46 -0.59 17.97
C GLY A 79 -9.00 -0.40 17.56
N ALA A 80 -8.27 -1.48 17.30
CA ALA A 80 -6.90 -1.41 16.80
C ALA A 80 -6.86 -0.91 15.34
N LEU A 81 -7.75 -1.41 14.48
CA LEU A 81 -7.85 -0.93 13.09
C LEU A 81 -8.20 0.56 13.03
N THR A 82 -9.15 1.03 13.85
CA THR A 82 -9.46 2.47 13.95
C THR A 82 -8.27 3.29 14.42
N ASN A 83 -7.49 2.81 15.39
CA ASN A 83 -6.28 3.49 15.82
C ASN A 83 -5.24 3.57 14.68
N ILE A 84 -5.04 2.48 13.94
CA ILE A 84 -4.15 2.49 12.77
C ILE A 84 -4.66 3.48 11.72
N GLU A 85 -5.96 3.49 11.45
CA GLU A 85 -6.58 4.45 10.53
C GLU A 85 -6.28 5.91 10.94
N CYS A 86 -6.46 6.25 12.23
CA CYS A 86 -6.10 7.58 12.74
C CYS A 86 -4.61 7.88 12.55
N SER A 87 -3.73 6.90 12.77
CA SER A 87 -2.28 7.07 12.63
C SER A 87 -1.83 7.33 11.18
N LEU A 88 -2.61 6.87 10.21
CA LEU A 88 -2.34 7.00 8.77
C LEU A 88 -2.97 8.28 8.16
N SER A 89 -3.68 9.08 8.96
CA SER A 89 -4.40 10.25 8.47
C SER A 89 -3.47 11.31 7.86
N PRO A 90 -3.67 11.71 6.59
CA PRO A 90 -2.92 12.81 5.97
C PRO A 90 -3.10 14.15 6.67
N MET A 91 -4.17 14.31 7.48
CA MET A 91 -4.39 15.54 8.26
C MET A 91 -3.31 15.75 9.33
N LEU A 92 -2.60 14.70 9.74
CA LEU A 92 -1.54 14.76 10.73
C LEU A 92 -0.19 15.19 10.15
N LEU A 93 -0.03 15.33 8.83
CA LEU A 93 1.28 15.59 8.20
C LEU A 93 1.98 16.85 8.74
N GLY A 94 1.22 17.87 9.10
CA GLY A 94 1.74 19.11 9.70
C GLY A 94 2.07 19.00 11.20
N ALA A 95 1.67 17.92 11.86
CA ALA A 95 1.79 17.75 13.31
C ALA A 95 3.12 17.11 13.73
N SER A 96 3.29 16.97 15.06
CA SER A 96 4.41 16.24 15.67
C SER A 96 4.14 14.73 15.67
N TRP A 97 5.19 13.91 15.54
CA TRP A 97 5.09 12.46 15.51
C TRP A 97 4.44 11.83 16.74
N SER A 98 4.50 12.50 17.90
CA SER A 98 3.76 12.11 19.11
C SER A 98 2.26 11.92 18.86
N GLN A 99 1.66 12.70 17.96
CA GLN A 99 0.24 12.60 17.59
C GLN A 99 -0.08 11.34 16.79
N VAL A 100 0.89 10.77 16.07
CA VAL A 100 0.74 9.48 15.38
C VAL A 100 1.02 8.34 16.37
N LYS A 101 2.11 8.44 17.14
CA LYS A 101 2.52 7.43 18.12
C LYS A 101 1.48 7.11 19.18
N GLN A 102 0.66 8.08 19.60
CA GLN A 102 -0.39 7.84 20.59
C GLN A 102 -1.42 6.80 20.13
N HIS A 103 -1.58 6.60 18.81
CA HIS A 103 -2.46 5.59 18.23
C HIS A 103 -1.75 4.25 17.99
N LEU A 104 -0.43 4.27 17.78
CA LEU A 104 0.41 3.09 17.58
C LEU A 104 0.93 2.53 18.92
N ARG A 105 0.01 2.28 19.86
CA ARG A 105 0.35 1.66 21.14
C ARG A 105 0.64 0.18 20.97
N GLN A 106 1.28 -0.40 21.97
CA GLN A 106 1.61 -1.83 21.98
C GLN A 106 0.36 -2.70 21.80
N GLU A 107 -0.79 -2.31 22.36
CA GLU A 107 -2.05 -3.05 22.17
C GLU A 107 -2.51 -3.03 20.71
N THR A 108 -2.43 -1.87 20.04
CA THR A 108 -2.77 -1.71 18.62
C THR A 108 -1.88 -2.60 17.73
N LEU A 109 -0.56 -2.58 17.98
CA LEU A 109 0.39 -3.37 17.21
C LEU A 109 0.28 -4.86 17.48
N LEU A 110 -0.08 -5.26 18.71
CA LEU A 110 -0.33 -6.64 19.06
C LEU A 110 -1.61 -7.18 18.40
N ALA A 111 -2.69 -6.41 18.38
CA ALA A 111 -3.91 -6.79 17.68
C ALA A 111 -3.67 -6.95 16.17
N LEU A 112 -2.88 -6.05 15.56
CA LEU A 112 -2.46 -6.21 14.17
C LEU A 112 -1.58 -7.47 13.99
N ALA A 113 -0.68 -7.76 14.93
CA ALA A 113 0.12 -9.00 14.92
C ALA A 113 -0.76 -10.25 14.88
N PHE A 114 -1.83 -10.29 15.68
CA PHE A 114 -2.79 -11.39 15.62
C PHE A 114 -3.48 -11.47 14.25
N CYS A 115 -3.84 -10.35 13.64
CA CYS A 115 -4.38 -10.33 12.28
C CYS A 115 -3.41 -10.96 11.27
N THR A 116 -2.10 -10.75 11.41
CA THR A 116 -1.09 -11.37 10.52
C THR A 116 -1.08 -12.89 10.58
N GLU A 117 -1.35 -13.47 11.75
CA GLU A 117 -1.37 -14.93 11.98
C GLU A 117 -2.72 -15.56 11.63
N ILE A 118 -3.80 -14.77 11.69
CA ILE A 118 -5.17 -15.23 11.38
C ILE A 118 -5.41 -15.23 9.87
N LEU A 119 -4.96 -14.19 9.17
CA LEU A 119 -5.24 -14.00 7.76
C LEU A 119 -4.40 -14.96 6.88
N PRO A 120 -5.00 -15.53 5.82
CA PRO A 120 -4.29 -16.43 4.92
C PRO A 120 -3.23 -15.68 4.11
N ASP A 121 -2.39 -16.44 3.40
CA ASP A 121 -1.41 -15.89 2.48
C ASP A 121 -2.08 -15.44 1.17
N GLU A 122 -1.99 -14.14 0.87
CA GLU A 122 -2.58 -13.51 -0.31
C GLU A 122 -1.90 -13.94 -1.61
N GLU A 123 -0.60 -14.21 -1.58
CA GLU A 123 0.17 -14.53 -2.79
C GLU A 123 -0.08 -15.95 -3.27
N THR A 124 -0.58 -16.84 -2.40
CA THR A 124 -0.92 -18.22 -2.78
C THR A 124 -2.17 -18.35 -3.66
N GLU A 125 -3.03 -17.32 -3.70
CA GLU A 125 -4.26 -17.32 -4.50
C GLU A 125 -4.07 -16.80 -5.93
N ILE A 126 -2.89 -16.28 -6.27
CA ILE A 126 -2.64 -15.69 -7.60
C ILE A 126 -2.18 -16.79 -8.58
N SER A 127 -3.11 -17.32 -9.36
CA SER A 127 -2.81 -18.25 -10.46
C SER A 127 -1.95 -17.58 -11.54
N SER A 128 -0.84 -18.24 -11.89
CA SER A 128 0.05 -17.78 -12.96
C SER A 128 -0.65 -17.77 -14.32
N GLU A 129 -1.60 -18.67 -14.50
CA GLU A 129 -2.47 -18.80 -15.66
C GLU A 129 -3.40 -17.58 -15.76
N ALA A 130 -4.06 -17.21 -14.66
CA ALA A 130 -4.92 -16.01 -14.61
C ALA A 130 -4.13 -14.72 -14.92
N LEU A 131 -2.89 -14.59 -14.42
CA LEU A 131 -2.02 -13.46 -14.77
C LEU A 131 -1.62 -13.47 -16.25
N SER A 132 -1.40 -14.64 -16.84
CA SER A 132 -1.11 -14.79 -18.28
C SER A 132 -2.30 -14.41 -19.14
N GLU A 133 -3.52 -14.76 -18.72
CA GLU A 133 -4.76 -14.37 -19.39
C GLU A 133 -4.93 -12.84 -19.38
N ILE A 134 -4.71 -12.19 -18.23
CA ILE A 134 -4.76 -10.72 -18.13
C ILE A 134 -3.77 -10.08 -19.12
N LYS A 135 -2.54 -10.58 -19.21
CA LYS A 135 -1.54 -10.08 -20.17
C LYS A 135 -2.00 -10.25 -21.62
N THR A 136 -2.65 -11.36 -21.92
CA THR A 136 -3.21 -11.63 -23.26
C THR A 136 -4.30 -10.61 -23.60
N LEU A 137 -5.24 -10.38 -22.68
CA LEU A 137 -6.30 -9.38 -22.84
C LEU A 137 -5.75 -7.95 -23.03
N LEU A 138 -4.70 -7.58 -22.29
CA LEU A 138 -4.05 -6.27 -22.46
C LEU A 138 -3.38 -6.13 -23.83
N ASN A 139 -2.72 -7.19 -24.31
CA ASN A 139 -2.10 -7.19 -25.63
C ASN A 139 -3.14 -7.09 -26.75
N ASP A 140 -4.26 -7.80 -26.63
CA ASP A 140 -5.32 -7.73 -27.61
C ASP A 140 -6.02 -6.37 -27.58
N PHE A 141 -6.21 -5.78 -26.40
CA PHE A 141 -6.70 -4.40 -26.30
C PHE A 141 -5.74 -3.39 -26.94
N ARG A 142 -4.41 -3.53 -26.76
CA ARG A 142 -3.41 -2.71 -27.46
C ARG A 142 -3.56 -2.82 -28.99
N LYS A 143 -3.73 -4.04 -29.53
CA LYS A 143 -3.93 -4.24 -30.97
C LYS A 143 -5.19 -3.55 -31.47
N SER A 144 -6.31 -3.69 -30.75
CA SER A 144 -7.56 -3.02 -31.11
C SER A 144 -7.43 -1.49 -31.10
N LEU A 145 -6.62 -0.91 -30.22
CA LEU A 145 -6.35 0.53 -30.21
C LEU A 145 -5.53 0.99 -31.42
N THR A 146 -4.62 0.15 -31.94
CA THR A 146 -3.84 0.47 -33.14
C THR A 146 -4.63 0.33 -34.44
N GLU A 147 -5.64 -0.54 -34.45
CA GLU A 147 -6.50 -0.79 -35.61
C GLU A 147 -7.68 0.18 -35.70
N ALA A 148 -8.12 0.72 -34.56
CA ALA A 148 -9.22 1.65 -34.50
C ALA A 148 -8.79 3.08 -34.87
N SER A 149 -9.62 3.81 -35.62
CA SER A 149 -9.40 5.22 -35.99
C SER A 149 -9.70 6.16 -34.80
N ILE A 150 -8.98 5.98 -33.70
CA ILE A 150 -9.15 6.73 -32.45
C ILE A 150 -8.17 7.92 -32.43
N SER A 151 -8.55 9.01 -31.78
CA SER A 151 -7.66 10.17 -31.60
C SER A 151 -6.38 9.79 -30.86
N THR A 152 -5.23 10.28 -31.32
CA THR A 152 -3.90 10.03 -30.73
C THR A 152 -3.85 10.27 -29.22
N ARG A 153 -4.47 11.35 -28.73
CA ARG A 153 -4.51 11.69 -27.30
C ARG A 153 -5.16 10.60 -26.44
N LEU A 154 -6.21 9.95 -26.95
CA LEU A 154 -6.89 8.88 -26.23
C LEU A 154 -6.06 7.59 -26.25
N CYS A 155 -5.39 7.29 -27.37
CA CYS A 155 -4.45 6.17 -27.45
C CYS A 155 -3.28 6.32 -26.46
N GLU A 156 -2.73 7.52 -26.32
CA GLU A 156 -1.67 7.82 -25.35
C GLU A 156 -2.15 7.63 -23.90
N LEU A 157 -3.34 8.15 -23.58
CA LEU A 157 -3.93 8.02 -22.25
C LEU A 157 -4.18 6.55 -21.89
N ILE A 158 -4.79 5.78 -22.80
CA ILE A 158 -5.06 4.36 -22.56
C ILE A 158 -3.75 3.57 -22.50
N GLY A 159 -2.78 3.88 -23.37
CA GLY A 159 -1.45 3.27 -23.35
C GLY A 159 -0.74 3.45 -22.01
N HIS A 160 -0.86 4.63 -21.40
CA HIS A 160 -0.34 4.89 -20.06
C HIS A 160 -0.96 3.96 -19.00
N HIS A 161 -2.29 3.79 -19.03
CA HIS A 161 -2.97 2.90 -18.09
C HIS A 161 -2.60 1.43 -18.28
N ILE A 162 -2.41 0.97 -19.53
CA ILE A 162 -1.96 -0.40 -19.80
C ILE A 162 -0.56 -0.64 -19.19
N VAL A 163 0.36 0.31 -19.33
CA VAL A 163 1.70 0.22 -18.72
C VAL A 163 1.61 0.17 -17.18
N LEU A 164 0.68 0.92 -16.57
CA LEU A 164 0.47 0.84 -15.11
C LEU A 164 -0.01 -0.55 -14.69
N ILE A 165 -0.94 -1.16 -15.42
CA ILE A 165 -1.47 -2.50 -15.14
C ILE A 165 -0.40 -3.58 -15.35
N GLU A 166 0.42 -3.47 -16.40
CA GLU A 166 1.53 -4.40 -16.65
C GLU A 166 2.59 -4.35 -15.53
N ARG A 167 2.86 -3.15 -14.99
CA ARG A 167 3.80 -2.98 -13.88
C ARG A 167 3.28 -3.58 -12.58
N THR A 168 1.99 -3.46 -12.29
CA THR A 168 1.41 -4.06 -11.07
C THR A 168 1.39 -5.59 -11.18
N THR A 169 0.92 -6.12 -12.31
CA THR A 169 0.86 -7.58 -12.56
C THR A 169 2.23 -8.25 -12.64
N SER A 170 3.27 -7.55 -13.11
CA SER A 170 4.64 -8.08 -13.15
C SER A 170 5.30 -8.16 -11.77
N LYS A 171 4.92 -7.29 -10.82
CA LYS A 171 5.46 -7.30 -9.44
C LYS A 171 4.90 -8.44 -8.59
N CYS A 172 3.68 -8.91 -8.88
CA CYS A 172 3.09 -10.07 -8.22
C CYS A 172 3.78 -11.40 -8.56
N LEU A 173 4.73 -11.43 -9.51
CA LEU A 173 5.49 -12.63 -9.90
C LEU A 173 6.83 -12.79 -9.16
N THR A 174 7.16 -11.88 -8.24
CA THR A 174 8.44 -11.92 -7.49
C THR A 174 8.20 -11.91 -5.97
N PRO A 175 8.69 -12.92 -5.20
CA PRO A 175 8.35 -13.10 -3.79
C PRO A 175 8.90 -12.05 -2.79
N TRP A 176 9.52 -10.96 -3.27
CA TRP A 176 10.27 -10.00 -2.44
C TRP A 176 10.00 -8.53 -2.77
N CYS A 177 8.87 -8.21 -3.39
CA CYS A 177 8.67 -6.86 -3.96
C CYS A 177 8.26 -5.74 -2.97
N PHE A 178 7.90 -6.05 -1.72
CA PHE A 178 7.25 -5.04 -0.85
C PHE A 178 8.07 -4.48 0.31
N THR A 179 9.27 -5.01 0.62
CA THR A 179 10.02 -4.58 1.83
C THR A 179 11.14 -3.57 1.61
N ALA A 180 11.45 -3.11 0.39
CA ALA A 180 12.53 -2.10 0.24
C ALA A 180 12.51 -1.17 -0.98
N ASN A 181 11.62 -1.32 -1.97
CA ASN A 181 11.68 -0.52 -3.20
C ASN A 181 10.30 -0.15 -3.77
N PHE A 182 9.40 0.34 -2.92
CA PHE A 182 8.23 1.07 -3.41
C PHE A 182 8.68 2.50 -3.80
N ILE A 183 9.12 2.64 -5.07
CA ILE A 183 9.34 3.86 -5.88
C ILE A 183 10.83 4.18 -6.15
N PRO A 184 11.25 4.00 -7.41
CA PRO A 184 11.44 5.16 -8.30
C PRO A 184 10.60 4.93 -9.58
N VAL A 185 9.92 5.88 -10.20
CA VAL A 185 10.39 7.11 -10.84
C VAL A 185 9.12 7.91 -11.19
N LEU A 186 8.99 9.11 -10.63
CA LEU A 186 8.22 10.23 -11.21
C LEU A 186 9.19 11.38 -11.50
N GLU A 187 10.38 11.04 -11.99
CA GLU A 187 11.36 11.98 -12.52
C GLU A 187 11.63 11.67 -13.98
N SER A 188 10.67 12.03 -14.84
CA SER A 188 10.90 12.48 -16.21
C SER A 188 9.55 12.54 -16.94
N LEU A 189 8.77 13.57 -16.63
CA LEU A 189 7.96 14.39 -17.54
C LEU A 189 7.54 15.65 -16.77
#